data_AF-E1NV21-F1
#
_entry.id   AF-E1NV21-F1
#
_cell.length_a   1.000
_cell.length_b   1.000
_cell.length_c   1.000
_cell.angle_alpha   90.00
_cell.angle_beta   90.00
_cell.angle_gamma   90.00
#
_symmetry.space_group_name_H-M   'P 1'
#
loop_
_entity.id
_entity.type
_entity.pdbx_description
1 polymer ?
#
loop_
_entity_poly.entity_id
_entity_poly.type
_entity_poly.pdbx_seq_one_letter_code
_entity_poly.pdbx_strand_id
1 'polypeptide(L)'
;MIVSQNSKDVIKIFQNIKDIPISTNLDDGNLNIFMCPINARKFDYNQISLVLVDSVIDYAISKKNITKYQNKPGRLSQMARKKFKECLNNTGELGELLLYCFLEGHLNAPKILTKMEMKTSNSLYVNGSDGVHLLNNGDGTYKLIFGESKLYKKLSDALNAAFNSINDFINENNPNG
;
A
#
# COMPACT_ATOMS: atom_id res chain seq x y z
N MET A 1 4.90 -15.61 6.77
CA MET A 1 3.73 -14.72 6.79
C MET A 1 2.95 -14.92 5.49
N ILE A 2 1.62 -14.95 5.55
CA ILE A 2 0.76 -15.11 4.36
C ILE A 2 0.38 -13.72 3.83
N VAL A 3 0.37 -13.58 2.51
CA VAL A 3 -0.08 -12.37 1.79
C VAL A 3 -1.60 -12.33 1.64
N SER A 4 -2.19 -11.14 1.55
CA SER A 4 -3.63 -10.94 1.33
C SER A 4 -4.05 -11.46 -0.04
N GLN A 5 -5.09 -12.31 -0.04
CA GLN A 5 -5.74 -12.75 -1.27
C GLN A 5 -6.49 -11.60 -1.94
N ASN A 6 -7.09 -10.70 -1.16
CA ASN A 6 -7.76 -9.51 -1.69
C ASN A 6 -6.78 -8.61 -2.45
N SER A 7 -5.56 -8.42 -1.92
CA SER A 7 -4.50 -7.68 -2.64
C SER A 7 -4.13 -8.34 -3.97
N LYS A 8 -4.08 -9.68 -4.04
CA LYS A 8 -3.86 -10.38 -5.32
C LYS A 8 -5.01 -10.16 -6.29
N ASP A 9 -6.25 -10.16 -5.81
CA ASP A 9 -7.43 -9.94 -6.64
C ASP A 9 -7.49 -8.50 -7.17
N VAL A 10 -7.02 -7.52 -6.38
CA VAL A 10 -6.78 -6.15 -6.85
C VAL A 10 -5.77 -6.13 -7.98
N ILE A 11 -4.59 -6.75 -7.84
CA ILE A 11 -3.55 -6.67 -8.89
C ILE A 11 -3.99 -7.36 -10.19
N LYS A 12 -4.80 -8.42 -10.13
CA LYS A 12 -5.29 -9.12 -11.33
C LYS A 12 -6.07 -8.23 -12.31
N ILE A 13 -6.74 -7.18 -11.82
CA ILE A 13 -7.50 -6.28 -12.69
C ILE A 13 -6.64 -5.17 -13.31
N PHE A 14 -5.42 -4.94 -12.80
CA PHE A 14 -4.47 -4.02 -13.41
C PHE A 14 -3.67 -4.74 -14.48
N GLN A 15 -3.55 -4.11 -15.65
CA GLN A 15 -2.72 -4.65 -16.71
C GLN A 15 -1.27 -4.22 -16.47
N ASN A 16 -0.36 -5.18 -16.28
CA ASN A 16 1.07 -4.88 -16.35
C ASN A 16 1.43 -4.52 -17.81
N ILE A 17 1.91 -3.30 -18.02
CA ILE A 17 2.27 -2.76 -19.32
C ILE A 17 3.76 -2.97 -19.59
N LYS A 18 4.59 -2.79 -18.57
CA LYS A 18 6.04 -2.83 -18.74
C LYS A 18 6.75 -2.99 -17.41
N ASP A 19 7.76 -3.85 -17.43
CA ASP A 19 8.75 -3.99 -16.36
C ASP A 19 10.10 -3.51 -16.89
N ILE A 20 10.74 -2.60 -16.16
CA ILE A 20 12.01 -1.99 -16.56
C ILE A 20 12.99 -2.15 -15.39
N PRO A 21 14.11 -2.88 -15.54
CA PRO A 21 15.15 -2.88 -14.53
C PRO A 21 15.77 -1.49 -14.45
N ILE A 22 15.97 -0.99 -13.23
CA ILE A 22 16.51 0.35 -12.99
C ILE A 22 17.97 0.43 -13.43
N SER A 23 18.72 -0.67 -13.26
CA SER A 23 20.11 -0.81 -13.71
C SER A 23 20.41 -2.26 -14.09
N THR A 24 21.66 -2.54 -14.44
CA THR A 24 22.14 -3.93 -14.64
C THR A 24 22.36 -4.68 -13.33
N ASN A 25 22.39 -3.99 -12.18
CA ASN A 25 22.43 -4.61 -10.87
C ASN A 25 21.02 -5.04 -10.47
N LEU A 26 20.84 -6.35 -10.27
CA LEU A 26 19.54 -6.95 -9.95
C LEU A 26 18.97 -6.47 -8.59
N ASP A 27 19.82 -5.97 -7.69
CA ASP A 27 19.40 -5.47 -6.39
C ASP A 27 18.87 -4.02 -6.41
N ASP A 28 19.10 -3.26 -7.48
CA ASP A 28 18.64 -1.86 -7.59
C ASP A 28 17.12 -1.75 -7.84
N GLY A 29 16.47 -2.88 -8.16
CA GLY A 29 15.02 -2.97 -8.32
C GLY A 29 14.51 -2.67 -9.73
N ASN A 30 13.19 -2.57 -9.83
CA ASN A 30 12.47 -2.44 -11.11
C ASN A 30 11.44 -1.30 -11.05
N LEU A 31 11.26 -0.61 -12.18
CA LEU A 31 10.08 0.19 -12.45
C LEU A 31 9.03 -0.69 -13.12
N ASN A 32 7.97 -1.03 -12.37
CA ASN A 32 6.81 -1.73 -12.90
C ASN A 32 5.69 -0.74 -13.22
N ILE A 33 5.18 -0.78 -14.45
CA ILE A 33 4.16 0.14 -14.94
C ILE A 33 2.86 -0.62 -15.16
N PHE A 34 1.82 -0.19 -14.46
CA PHE A 34 0.49 -0.79 -14.53
C PHE A 34 -0.53 0.20 -15.09
N MET A 35 -1.47 -0.30 -15.88
CA MET A 35 -2.62 0.44 -16.37
C MET A 35 -3.89 0.00 -15.65
N CYS A 36 -4.76 0.96 -15.34
CA CYS A 36 -6.09 0.69 -14.82
C CYS A 36 -6.90 -0.17 -15.83
N PRO A 37 -7.83 -1.02 -15.36
CA PRO A 37 -8.74 -1.75 -16.24
C PRO A 37 -9.49 -0.79 -17.16
N ILE A 38 -9.68 -1.20 -18.42
CA ILE A 38 -10.42 -0.44 -19.44
C ILE A 38 -11.70 -1.17 -19.78
N ASN A 39 -12.81 -0.45 -19.73
CA ASN A 39 -14.13 -0.90 -20.18
C ASN A 39 -14.73 0.17 -21.09
N ALA A 40 -15.20 -0.23 -22.28
CA ALA A 40 -15.77 0.68 -23.28
C ALA A 40 -14.90 1.93 -23.56
N ARG A 41 -13.57 1.76 -23.66
CA ARG A 41 -12.56 2.82 -23.91
C ARG A 41 -12.41 3.85 -22.77
N LYS A 42 -12.89 3.54 -21.56
CA LYS A 42 -12.71 4.35 -20.35
C LYS A 42 -12.12 3.49 -19.24
N PHE A 43 -11.46 4.12 -18.27
CA PHE A 43 -11.01 3.41 -17.08
C PHE A 43 -12.22 2.96 -16.23
N ASP A 44 -12.21 1.69 -15.82
CA ASP A 44 -13.29 1.09 -15.04
C ASP A 44 -13.04 1.28 -13.53
N TYR A 45 -13.27 2.52 -13.07
CA TYR A 45 -13.12 2.86 -11.65
C TYR A 45 -14.10 2.12 -10.73
N ASN A 46 -15.23 1.64 -11.27
CA ASN A 46 -16.20 0.86 -10.51
C ASN A 46 -15.62 -0.51 -10.16
N GLN A 47 -14.99 -1.17 -11.14
CA GLN A 47 -14.29 -2.43 -10.90
C GLN A 47 -13.16 -2.26 -9.89
N ILE A 48 -12.34 -1.21 -10.03
CA ILE A 48 -11.27 -0.90 -9.07
C ILE A 48 -11.83 -0.70 -7.66
N SER A 49 -12.88 0.11 -7.52
CA SER A 49 -13.50 0.38 -6.22
C SER A 49 -14.08 -0.88 -5.58
N LEU A 50 -14.67 -1.75 -6.40
CA LEU A 50 -15.25 -3.01 -5.95
C LEU A 50 -14.20 -3.95 -5.37
N VAL A 51 -13.06 -4.14 -6.03
CA VAL A 51 -12.01 -5.04 -5.51
C VAL A 51 -11.23 -4.42 -4.33
N LEU A 52 -11.08 -3.09 -4.31
CA LEU A 52 -10.40 -2.40 -3.21
C LEU A 52 -11.17 -2.47 -1.90
N VAL A 53 -12.50 -2.53 -1.93
CA VAL A 53 -13.34 -2.53 -0.72
C VAL A 53 -13.06 -3.74 0.18
N ASP A 54 -12.66 -4.86 -0.40
CA ASP A 54 -12.32 -6.07 0.35
C ASP A 54 -10.94 -5.92 1.02
N SER A 55 -9.98 -5.32 0.33
CA SER A 55 -8.64 -5.02 0.86
C SER A 55 -8.63 -3.96 1.98
N VAL A 56 -9.70 -3.17 2.13
CA VAL A 56 -9.85 -2.19 3.22
C VAL A 56 -9.69 -2.84 4.61
N ILE A 57 -10.21 -4.05 4.80
CA ILE A 57 -10.10 -4.77 6.07
C ILE A 57 -8.64 -5.18 6.31
N ASP A 58 -8.00 -5.80 5.33
CA ASP A 58 -6.63 -6.31 5.44
C ASP A 58 -5.61 -5.18 5.64
N TYR A 59 -5.86 -4.03 5.01
CA TYR A 59 -5.05 -2.83 5.14
C TYR A 59 -5.23 -2.13 6.50
N ALA A 60 -6.47 -1.90 6.94
CA ALA A 60 -6.74 -1.08 8.13
C ALA A 60 -6.62 -1.82 9.46
N ILE A 61 -6.74 -3.14 9.46
CA ILE A 61 -6.81 -3.96 10.67
C ILE A 61 -5.56 -4.85 10.77
N SER A 62 -5.03 -4.95 11.99
CA SER A 62 -3.90 -5.83 12.27
C SER A 62 -4.25 -7.30 12.06
N LYS A 63 -3.29 -8.10 11.58
CA LYS A 63 -3.49 -9.56 11.38
C LYS A 63 -4.03 -10.25 12.64
N LYS A 64 -3.54 -9.85 13.82
CA LYS A 64 -4.04 -10.34 15.13
C LYS A 64 -5.54 -10.09 15.32
N ASN A 65 -6.02 -8.89 14.97
CA ASN A 65 -7.43 -8.54 15.11
C ASN A 65 -8.30 -9.21 14.03
N ILE A 66 -7.79 -9.37 12.80
CA ILE A 66 -8.46 -10.15 11.75
C ILE A 66 -8.69 -11.58 12.24
N THR A 67 -7.66 -12.26 12.73
CA THR A 67 -7.79 -13.62 13.28
C THR A 67 -8.77 -13.67 14.46
N LYS A 68 -8.71 -12.70 15.38
CA LYS A 68 -9.63 -12.62 16.53
C LYS A 68 -11.11 -12.52 16.13
N TYR A 69 -11.41 -11.86 15.02
CA TYR A 69 -12.78 -11.59 14.56
C TYR A 69 -13.11 -12.23 13.21
N GLN A 70 -12.38 -13.28 12.80
CA GLN A 70 -12.50 -13.91 11.48
C GLN A 70 -13.93 -14.34 11.12
N ASN A 71 -14.71 -14.80 12.11
CA ASN A 71 -16.11 -15.22 11.92
C ASN A 71 -17.13 -14.08 12.12
N LYS A 72 -16.67 -12.83 12.16
CA LYS A 72 -17.50 -11.64 12.39
C LYS A 72 -17.24 -10.58 11.30
N PRO A 73 -17.52 -10.87 10.01
CA PRO A 73 -17.19 -9.99 8.90
C PRO A 73 -17.82 -8.59 9.02
N GLY A 74 -19.06 -8.50 9.52
CA GLY A 74 -19.70 -7.19 9.78
C GLY A 74 -18.97 -6.34 10.82
N ARG A 75 -18.38 -6.97 11.85
CA ARG A 75 -17.57 -6.27 12.86
C ARG A 75 -16.24 -5.80 12.28
N LEU A 76 -15.56 -6.63 11.50
CA LEU A 76 -14.34 -6.26 10.81
C LEU A 76 -14.57 -5.09 9.84
N SER A 77 -15.65 -5.16 9.05
CA SER A 77 -16.04 -4.08 8.14
C SER A 77 -16.32 -2.78 8.91
N GLN A 78 -17.08 -2.83 10.01
CA GLN A 78 -17.34 -1.65 10.84
C GLN A 78 -16.05 -1.06 11.43
N MET A 79 -15.15 -1.90 11.94
CA MET A 79 -13.86 -1.46 12.51
C MET A 79 -12.99 -0.78 11.44
N ALA A 80 -12.88 -1.38 10.25
CA ALA A 80 -12.09 -0.83 9.16
C ALA A 80 -12.67 0.51 8.66
N ARG A 81 -13.98 0.57 8.41
CA ARG A 81 -14.67 1.81 8.01
C ARG A 81 -14.53 2.93 9.04
N LYS A 82 -14.56 2.60 10.33
CA LYS A 82 -14.36 3.59 11.40
C LYS A 82 -12.97 4.24 11.31
N LYS A 83 -11.91 3.45 11.08
CA LYS A 83 -10.54 3.96 10.91
C LYS A 83 -10.42 4.91 9.71
N PHE A 84 -11.00 4.55 8.57
CA PHE A 84 -11.05 5.44 7.40
C PHE A 84 -11.87 6.71 7.68
N LYS A 85 -13.01 6.62 8.39
CA LYS A 85 -13.83 7.79 8.75
C LYS A 85 -13.07 8.78 9.63
N GLU A 86 -12.30 8.28 10.59
CA GLU A 86 -11.46 9.09 11.47
C GLU A 86 -10.34 9.82 10.72
N CYS A 87 -9.99 9.35 9.51
CA CYS A 87 -8.92 9.92 8.71
C CYS A 87 -9.41 10.83 7.55
N LEU A 88 -10.73 11.04 7.36
CA LEU A 88 -11.38 11.77 6.25
C LEU A 88 -10.82 13.16 5.88
N ASN A 89 -9.99 13.77 6.73
CA ASN A 89 -9.29 15.01 6.42
C ASN A 89 -8.02 14.81 5.55
N ASN A 90 -7.62 13.57 5.26
CA ASN A 90 -6.41 13.24 4.49
C ASN A 90 -6.73 12.66 3.09
N THR A 91 -6.18 13.28 2.05
CA THR A 91 -6.38 12.87 0.65
C THR A 91 -5.47 11.71 0.21
N GLY A 92 -4.58 11.22 1.07
CA GLY A 92 -3.54 10.23 0.72
C GLY A 92 -3.92 8.76 0.87
N GLU A 93 -5.00 8.44 1.60
CA GLU A 93 -5.33 7.06 2.02
C GLU A 93 -5.57 6.08 0.87
N LEU A 94 -6.16 6.54 -0.23
CA LEU A 94 -6.33 5.72 -1.41
C LEU A 94 -4.95 5.29 -1.98
N GLY A 95 -3.96 6.19 -1.91
CA GLY A 95 -2.59 5.92 -2.34
C GLY A 95 -1.94 4.89 -1.43
N GLU A 96 -2.09 5.05 -0.12
CA GLU A 96 -1.58 4.11 0.88
C GLU A 96 -2.22 2.71 0.72
N LEU A 97 -3.52 2.64 0.46
CA LEU A 97 -4.25 1.40 0.21
C LEU A 97 -3.81 0.71 -1.09
N LEU A 98 -3.63 1.49 -2.17
CA LEU A 98 -3.13 0.96 -3.44
C LEU A 98 -1.69 0.43 -3.27
N LEU A 99 -0.81 1.21 -2.62
CA LEU A 99 0.54 0.79 -2.30
C LEU A 99 0.55 -0.54 -1.54
N TYR A 100 -0.28 -0.67 -0.49
CA TYR A 100 -0.45 -1.92 0.24
C TYR A 100 -0.82 -3.09 -0.69
N CYS A 101 -1.78 -2.89 -1.60
CA CYS A 101 -2.21 -3.92 -2.53
C CYS A 101 -1.10 -4.32 -3.50
N PHE A 102 -0.29 -3.39 -4.01
CA PHE A 102 0.85 -3.69 -4.86
C PHE A 102 1.97 -4.41 -4.12
N LEU A 103 2.30 -4.00 -2.90
CA LEU A 103 3.33 -4.67 -2.11
C LEU A 103 2.94 -6.12 -1.75
N GLU A 104 1.69 -6.36 -1.35
CA GLU A 104 1.22 -7.71 -1.02
C GLU A 104 0.89 -8.57 -2.24
N GLY A 105 0.21 -7.99 -3.24
CA GLY A 105 -0.36 -8.71 -4.38
C GLY A 105 0.60 -8.89 -5.56
N HIS A 106 1.48 -7.91 -5.81
CA HIS A 106 2.47 -7.96 -6.89
C HIS A 106 3.83 -8.41 -6.38
N LEU A 107 4.37 -7.76 -5.34
CA LEU A 107 5.70 -8.11 -4.80
C LEU A 107 5.69 -9.33 -3.88
N ASN A 108 4.52 -9.86 -3.51
CA ASN A 108 4.38 -10.94 -2.52
C ASN A 108 5.11 -10.62 -1.20
N ALA A 109 5.09 -9.35 -0.77
CA ALA A 109 5.69 -8.89 0.47
C ALA A 109 4.61 -8.69 1.54
N PRO A 110 4.43 -9.63 2.48
CA PRO A 110 3.48 -9.48 3.57
C PRO A 110 3.68 -8.20 4.38
N LYS A 111 2.59 -7.49 4.68
CA LYS A 111 2.57 -6.36 5.59
C LYS A 111 3.01 -6.74 7.00
N ILE A 112 3.87 -5.92 7.57
CA ILE A 112 4.17 -5.83 9.01
C ILE A 112 3.26 -4.78 9.65
N LEU A 113 3.22 -3.57 9.08
CA LEU A 113 2.51 -2.42 9.64
C LEU A 113 2.04 -1.48 8.52
N THR A 114 0.88 -0.85 8.71
CA THR A 114 0.38 0.23 7.84
C THR A 114 0.26 1.52 8.63
N LYS A 115 0.38 2.64 7.94
CA LYS A 115 0.18 3.96 8.54
C LYS A 115 -1.22 4.12 9.15
N MET A 116 -2.24 3.50 8.57
CA MET A 116 -3.60 3.44 9.13
C MET A 116 -3.69 2.73 10.48
N GLU A 117 -2.82 1.74 10.76
CA GLU A 117 -2.73 1.13 12.08
C GLU A 117 -2.06 2.07 13.09
N MET A 118 -1.04 2.80 12.67
CA MET A 118 -0.28 3.73 13.51
C MET A 118 -1.04 5.01 13.86
N LYS A 119 -1.85 5.55 12.94
CA LYS A 119 -2.68 6.75 13.16
C LYS A 119 -3.65 6.61 14.36
N THR A 120 -3.95 5.38 14.80
CA THR A 120 -4.85 5.12 15.94
C THR A 120 -4.15 4.91 17.29
N SER A 121 -2.81 4.86 17.34
CA SER A 121 -2.07 4.87 18.60
C SER A 121 -1.80 6.31 19.04
N ASN A 122 -2.42 6.71 20.15
CA ASN A 122 -2.65 8.08 20.60
C ASN A 122 -1.39 8.86 21.10
N SER A 123 -0.20 8.72 20.51
CA SER A 123 0.97 9.44 21.06
C SER A 123 2.07 9.92 20.13
N LEU A 124 2.10 9.61 18.84
CA LEU A 124 3.19 10.11 17.97
C LEU A 124 2.65 10.42 16.58
N TYR A 125 2.84 11.66 16.13
CA TYR A 125 2.84 11.99 14.70
C TYR A 125 3.89 11.11 14.04
N VAL A 126 3.48 10.05 13.34
CA VAL A 126 4.42 9.21 12.61
C VAL A 126 4.66 9.87 11.25
N ASN A 127 5.61 10.80 11.22
CA ASN A 127 6.31 11.12 9.99
C ASN A 127 7.15 9.89 9.65
N GLY A 128 6.84 9.24 8.53
CA GLY A 128 7.46 7.97 8.15
C GLY A 128 6.67 7.26 7.05
N SER A 129 7.21 6.11 6.64
CA SER A 129 6.71 5.26 5.56
C SER A 129 5.20 4.97 5.64
N ASP A 130 4.55 4.93 4.47
CA ASP A 130 3.12 4.64 4.33
C ASP A 130 2.77 3.17 4.64
N GLY A 131 3.76 2.28 4.61
CA GLY A 131 3.62 0.89 4.98
C GLY A 131 4.97 0.17 5.06
N VAL A 132 5.09 -0.74 6.03
CA VAL A 132 6.28 -1.57 6.23
C VAL A 132 5.94 -3.02 5.91
N HIS A 133 6.70 -3.62 5.00
CA HIS A 133 6.48 -4.97 4.48
C HIS A 133 7.75 -5.81 4.57
N LEU A 134 7.60 -7.13 4.65
CA LEU A 134 8.71 -8.08 4.70
C LEU A 134 8.67 -8.99 3.48
N LEU A 135 9.65 -8.87 2.60
CA LEU A 135 9.82 -9.76 1.45
C LEU A 135 10.77 -10.89 1.82
N ASN A 136 10.39 -12.13 1.50
CA ASN A 136 11.27 -13.30 1.59
C ASN A 136 11.86 -13.57 0.20
N ASN A 137 13.19 -13.60 0.09
CA ASN A 137 13.87 -13.81 -1.19
C ASN A 137 13.91 -15.30 -1.63
N GLY A 138 13.45 -16.21 -0.78
CA GLY A 138 13.38 -17.65 -1.06
C GLY A 138 14.65 -18.44 -0.71
N ASP A 139 15.73 -17.76 -0.35
CA ASP A 139 17.04 -18.32 0.01
C ASP A 139 17.35 -18.21 1.53
N GLY A 140 16.33 -17.89 2.33
CA GLY A 140 16.47 -17.63 3.76
C GLY A 140 16.81 -16.18 4.11
N THR A 141 17.04 -15.31 3.12
CA THR A 141 17.22 -13.87 3.32
C THR A 141 15.90 -13.11 3.19
N TYR A 142 15.84 -11.94 3.84
CA TYR A 142 14.65 -11.10 3.88
C TYR A 142 15.00 -9.65 3.54
N LYS A 143 14.11 -8.97 2.82
CA LYS A 143 14.18 -7.52 2.56
C LYS A 143 13.06 -6.83 3.32
N LEU A 144 13.43 -5.80 4.10
CA LEU A 144 12.47 -4.89 4.72
C LEU A 144 12.13 -3.79 3.72
N ILE A 145 10.86 -3.63 3.40
CA ILE A 145 10.37 -2.65 2.42
C ILE A 145 9.64 -1.54 3.17
N PHE A 146 10.13 -0.31 2.97
CA PHE A 146 9.45 0.92 3.38
C PHE A 146 8.78 1.52 2.14
N GLY A 147 7.45 1.54 2.14
CA GLY A 147 6.67 2.07 1.03
C GLY A 147 6.38 3.57 1.16
N GLU A 148 6.25 4.24 0.02
CA GLU A 148 5.84 5.64 -0.11
C GLU A 148 4.84 5.74 -1.26
N SER A 149 3.76 6.50 -1.08
CA SER A 149 2.71 6.67 -2.09
C SER A 149 2.37 8.14 -2.32
N LYS A 150 2.18 8.51 -3.60
CA LYS A 150 1.76 9.86 -4.00
C LYS A 150 0.69 9.77 -5.08
N LEU A 151 -0.50 10.28 -4.79
CA LEU A 151 -1.60 10.43 -5.75
C LEU A 151 -1.79 11.89 -6.13
N TYR A 152 -1.27 12.27 -7.29
CA TYR A 152 -1.35 13.64 -7.82
C TYR A 152 -1.95 13.62 -9.21
N LYS A 153 -2.48 14.77 -9.64
CA LYS A 153 -2.99 14.96 -11.01
C LYS A 153 -1.88 14.87 -12.07
N LYS A 154 -0.67 15.30 -11.73
CA LYS A 154 0.50 15.27 -12.60
C LYS A 154 1.49 14.22 -12.11
N LEU A 155 1.97 13.38 -13.02
CA LEU A 155 2.95 12.33 -12.71
C LEU A 155 4.28 12.93 -12.20
N SER A 156 4.75 14.02 -12.80
CA SER A 156 5.98 14.70 -12.36
C SER A 156 5.93 15.12 -10.90
N ASP A 157 4.80 15.66 -10.47
CA ASP A 157 4.61 16.16 -9.10
C ASP A 157 4.56 14.99 -8.11
N ALA A 158 3.90 13.89 -8.49
CA ALA A 158 3.88 12.66 -7.70
C ALA A 158 5.28 12.07 -7.54
N LEU A 159 6.06 11.97 -8.63
CA LEU A 159 7.41 11.42 -8.59
C LEU A 159 8.33 12.28 -7.73
N ASN A 160 8.35 13.60 -7.95
CA ASN A 160 9.16 14.52 -7.16
C ASN A 160 8.81 14.45 -5.67
N ALA A 161 7.51 14.44 -5.33
CA ALA A 161 7.08 14.33 -3.94
C ALA A 161 7.46 12.98 -3.31
N ALA A 162 7.41 11.88 -4.08
CA ALA A 162 7.77 10.55 -3.59
C ALA A 162 9.27 10.45 -3.33
N PHE A 163 10.11 10.87 -4.28
CA PHE A 163 11.56 10.86 -4.11
C PHE A 163 12.04 11.79 -3.00
N ASN A 164 11.42 12.96 -2.84
CA ASN A 164 11.72 13.85 -1.71
C ASN A 164 11.37 13.18 -0.36
N SER A 165 10.19 12.54 -0.25
CA SER A 165 9.80 11.81 0.97
C SER A 165 10.76 10.66 1.29
N ILE A 166 11.16 9.90 0.27
CA ILE A 166 12.15 8.82 0.41
C ILE A 166 13.52 9.39 0.85
N ASN A 167 13.95 10.50 0.25
CA ASN A 167 15.21 11.16 0.61
C ASN A 167 15.17 11.68 2.05
N ASP A 168 14.06 12.28 2.48
CA ASP A 168 13.91 12.77 3.85
C ASP A 168 13.90 11.62 4.86
N PHE A 169 13.27 10.49 4.52
CA PHE A 169 13.31 9.27 5.33
C PHE A 169 14.72 8.70 5.46
N ILE A 170 15.48 8.61 4.37
CA ILE A 170 16.85 8.05 4.37
C ILE A 170 17.82 8.93 5.17
N ASN A 171 17.68 10.26 5.05
CA ASN A 171 18.58 11.20 5.70
C ASN A 171 18.11 11.64 7.09
N GLU A 172 17.00 11.06 7.59
CA GLU A 172 16.38 11.45 8.86
C GLU A 172 16.06 12.96 8.93
N ASN A 173 15.78 13.58 7.78
CA ASN A 173 15.39 14.97 7.71
C ASN A 173 13.95 15.07 8.22
N ASN A 174 13.79 15.56 9.44
CA ASN A 174 12.49 15.78 10.04
C ASN A 174 12.18 17.29 9.96
N PRO A 175 11.48 17.78 8.93
CA PRO A 175 11.19 19.22 8.81
C PRO A 175 10.35 19.77 9.98
N ASN A 176 9.80 18.88 10.82
CA ASN A 176 8.99 19.21 12.00
C ASN A 176 9.61 18.79 13.36
N GLY A 177 10.86 18.31 13.39
CA GLY A 177 11.53 17.82 14.61
C GLY A 177 11.28 16.35 14.89
#